data_AF-A0A3B4AJY7-F1
#
_entry.id   AF-A0A3B4AJY7-F1
#
_cell.length_a   1.000
_cell.length_b   1.000
_cell.length_c   1.000
_cell.angle_alpha   90.00
_cell.angle_beta   90.00
_cell.angle_gamma   90.00
#
_symmetry.space_group_name_H-M   'P 1'
#
loop_
_entity.id
_entity.type
_entity.pdbx_description
1 polymer ?
#
loop_
_entity_poly.entity_id
_entity_poly.type
_entity_poly.pdbx_seq_one_letter_code
_entity_poly.pdbx_strand_id
1 'polypeptide(L)'
;MWTDKHRGIRMSQQELLCKNSCGYYGNPAWQGYCSKCWRDRARPPGAHPQDSRPSSDGTPVTFSKFEEKKNIEKGRRIYTMRRLFWGSPSSPKPEIHSNVLKAYQSLEPGDFPGFLKILRSPPSQRLQSRCTAFLNTMEAYHDLPVQKQSDLVQDFYQSFSAHFSDLPEPQVHQVMEHLEKLIMTRLHKWVFCHDSCDDEQRDLTLQRRIRSLNWVTPEMLDVPFPDRKSGVTGDPFLLAITAIIEVDAKRAPQDKLACVSKCCHHIFEALALSNSEPANADDFLSALVYVLLKANPPRLHSNMQYIIRFGLPHSLMAGESGYFFTNLSCAVAFIEKLDGPSLNLSPEEFEGYMLHQRAPSTGHRRKHVAKSTQHLLEELKARQESMDQDMDALSTQLHQWMETVTAQLDQTTATFALVQKEICAQAQHFPNAEERSRTSSAQTDC
;
A
#
# COMPACT_ATOMS: atom_id res chain seq x y z
N MET A 1 13.62 -58.39 -17.71
CA MET A 1 13.01 -58.43 -19.06
C MET A 1 11.49 -58.50 -18.87
N TRP A 2 10.86 -57.36 -18.58
CA TRP A 2 9.40 -57.23 -18.44
C TRP A 2 8.97 -56.03 -19.28
N THR A 3 7.86 -56.23 -19.98
CA THR A 3 7.45 -55.56 -21.21
C THR A 3 6.72 -54.24 -20.93
N ASP A 4 7.20 -53.17 -21.57
CA ASP A 4 6.54 -51.88 -21.59
C ASP A 4 5.27 -51.97 -22.48
N LYS A 5 4.10 -51.97 -21.85
CA LYS A 5 2.82 -51.88 -22.55
C LYS A 5 2.54 -50.41 -22.85
N HIS A 6 2.91 -49.96 -24.04
CA HIS A 6 2.46 -48.69 -24.61
C HIS A 6 0.92 -48.63 -24.65
N ARG A 7 0.31 -48.00 -23.66
CA ARG A 7 -1.07 -47.52 -23.74
C ARG A 7 -1.06 -46.10 -24.30
N GLY A 8 -1.00 -46.00 -25.62
CA GLY A 8 -1.25 -44.77 -26.38
C GLY A 8 -2.23 -45.05 -27.49
N ILE A 9 -3.27 -44.23 -27.62
CA ILE A 9 -4.21 -44.31 -28.75
C ILE A 9 -3.40 -43.98 -30.01
N ARG A 10 -3.12 -44.99 -30.86
CA ARG A 10 -2.55 -44.75 -32.20
C ARG A 10 -3.65 -44.18 -33.09
N MET A 11 -3.76 -42.85 -33.12
CA MET A 11 -4.43 -42.14 -34.20
C MET A 11 -3.37 -41.74 -35.23
N SER A 12 -3.59 -42.06 -36.49
CA SER A 12 -2.67 -41.61 -37.54
C SER A 12 -2.82 -40.09 -37.73
N GLN A 13 -1.73 -39.38 -38.05
CA GLN A 13 -1.76 -37.93 -38.24
C GLN A 13 -2.78 -37.50 -39.32
N GLN A 14 -3.08 -38.38 -40.28
CA GLN A 14 -4.08 -38.17 -41.31
C GLN A 14 -5.52 -38.17 -40.78
N GLU A 15 -5.83 -38.90 -39.70
CA GLU A 15 -7.16 -38.93 -39.08
C GLU A 15 -7.47 -37.71 -38.21
N LEU A 16 -6.43 -36.95 -37.81
CA LEU A 16 -6.58 -35.72 -37.03
C LEU A 16 -6.74 -34.48 -37.92
N LEU A 17 -6.40 -34.57 -39.21
CA LEU A 17 -6.44 -33.44 -40.11
C LEU A 17 -7.87 -33.16 -40.60
N CYS A 18 -8.15 -31.88 -40.84
CA CYS A 18 -9.43 -31.43 -41.36
C CYS A 18 -9.73 -32.11 -42.70
N LYS A 19 -10.95 -32.63 -42.86
CA LYS A 19 -11.43 -33.26 -44.10
C LYS A 19 -11.29 -32.41 -45.37
N ASN A 20 -11.18 -31.09 -45.27
CA ASN A 20 -10.93 -30.20 -46.41
C ASN A 20 -9.44 -30.05 -46.76
N SER A 21 -8.55 -30.82 -46.13
CA SER A 21 -7.10 -30.79 -46.37
C SER A 21 -6.48 -29.39 -46.28
N CYS A 22 -7.04 -28.53 -45.43
CA CYS A 22 -6.62 -27.12 -45.29
C CYS A 22 -5.39 -26.92 -44.39
N GLY A 23 -4.73 -28.00 -43.95
CA GLY A 23 -3.57 -27.97 -43.06
C GLY A 23 -3.87 -27.77 -41.58
N TYR A 24 -5.15 -27.68 -41.18
CA TYR A 24 -5.58 -27.58 -39.77
C TYR A 24 -6.17 -28.88 -39.27
N TYR A 25 -6.19 -29.07 -37.94
CA TYR A 25 -6.80 -30.25 -37.32
C TYR A 25 -8.34 -30.15 -37.29
N GLY A 26 -8.99 -31.26 -37.63
CA GLY A 26 -10.42 -31.45 -37.47
C GLY A 26 -10.74 -32.07 -36.12
N ASN A 27 -11.97 -31.93 -35.65
CA ASN A 27 -12.42 -32.64 -34.45
C ASN A 27 -13.76 -33.35 -34.69
N PRO A 28 -14.12 -34.36 -33.88
CA PRO A 28 -15.37 -35.11 -34.04
C PRO A 28 -16.64 -34.24 -33.87
N ALA A 29 -16.59 -33.23 -32.99
CA ALA A 29 -17.72 -32.32 -32.75
C ALA A 29 -18.12 -31.51 -34.00
N TRP A 30 -17.17 -31.29 -34.91
CA TRP A 30 -17.37 -30.67 -36.22
C TRP A 30 -17.20 -31.68 -37.36
N GLN A 31 -17.56 -32.96 -37.15
CA GLN A 31 -17.54 -34.03 -38.16
C GLN A 31 -16.18 -34.24 -38.88
N GLY A 32 -15.08 -33.90 -38.22
CA GLY A 32 -13.73 -33.94 -38.78
C GLY A 32 -13.32 -32.69 -39.57
N TYR A 33 -14.07 -31.58 -39.47
CA TYR A 33 -13.69 -30.29 -40.03
C TYR A 33 -13.01 -29.40 -38.97
N CYS A 34 -12.14 -28.49 -39.41
CA CYS A 34 -11.63 -27.42 -38.55
C CYS A 34 -12.68 -26.31 -38.38
N SER A 35 -12.50 -25.45 -37.38
CA SER A 35 -13.43 -24.36 -37.07
C SER A 35 -13.66 -23.38 -38.22
N LYS A 36 -12.70 -23.22 -39.14
CA LYS A 36 -12.83 -22.37 -40.34
C LYS A 36 -13.70 -23.07 -41.39
N CYS A 37 -13.31 -24.27 -41.82
CA CYS A 37 -14.06 -25.04 -42.83
C CYS A 37 -15.48 -25.39 -42.39
N TRP A 38 -15.70 -25.60 -41.09
CA TRP A 38 -17.05 -25.81 -40.54
C TRP A 38 -17.95 -24.58 -40.71
N ARG A 39 -17.43 -23.38 -40.37
CA ARG A 39 -18.17 -22.11 -40.52
C ARG A 39 -18.41 -21.73 -41.97
N ASP A 40 -17.47 -22.04 -42.86
CA ASP A 40 -17.61 -21.77 -44.29
C ASP A 40 -18.67 -22.68 -44.93
N ARG A 41 -18.80 -23.93 -44.45
CA ARG A 41 -19.85 -24.86 -44.90
C ARG A 41 -21.24 -24.49 -44.37
N ALA A 42 -21.32 -23.86 -43.19
CA ALA A 42 -22.58 -23.44 -42.58
C ALA A 42 -23.10 -22.10 -43.11
N ARG A 43 -22.38 -21.42 -44.03
CA ARG A 43 -22.80 -20.15 -44.60
C ARG A 43 -23.80 -20.33 -45.76
N PRO A 44 -24.87 -19.52 -45.83
CA PRO A 44 -25.72 -19.44 -47.02
C PRO A 44 -24.93 -18.97 -48.24
N PRO A 45 -25.22 -19.45 -49.45
CA PRO A 45 -24.53 -18.99 -50.67
C PRO A 45 -24.85 -17.51 -50.93
N GLY A 46 -23.84 -16.64 -50.84
CA GLY A 46 -23.96 -15.20 -51.13
C GLY A 46 -23.09 -14.24 -50.30
N ALA A 47 -22.40 -14.71 -49.26
CA ALA A 47 -21.53 -13.87 -48.44
C ALA A 47 -20.05 -13.93 -48.91
N HIS A 48 -19.56 -12.85 -49.52
CA HIS A 48 -18.15 -12.72 -49.93
C HIS A 48 -17.16 -12.71 -48.74
N PRO A 49 -15.93 -13.26 -48.90
CA PRO A 49 -14.92 -13.27 -47.84
C PRO A 49 -14.01 -12.04 -47.90
N GLN A 50 -13.84 -11.33 -46.78
CA GLN A 50 -12.64 -10.53 -46.54
C GLN A 50 -11.69 -11.34 -45.65
N ASP A 51 -10.54 -11.71 -46.21
CA ASP A 51 -9.41 -12.32 -45.52
C ASP A 51 -8.61 -11.24 -44.79
N SER A 52 -8.42 -11.43 -43.49
CA SER A 52 -7.34 -10.79 -42.73
C SER A 52 -6.90 -11.75 -41.63
N ARG A 53 -5.79 -12.45 -41.86
CA ARG A 53 -4.96 -13.04 -40.79
C ARG A 53 -4.03 -11.96 -40.24
N PRO A 54 -3.67 -12.05 -38.95
CA PRO A 54 -2.34 -12.57 -38.66
C PRO A 54 -2.33 -13.70 -37.60
N SER A 55 -1.17 -14.36 -37.57
CA SER A 55 -0.73 -15.51 -36.79
C SER A 55 -0.96 -15.37 -35.28
N SER A 56 -1.34 -16.47 -34.62
CA SER A 56 -1.38 -16.58 -33.15
C SER A 56 -0.15 -17.33 -32.66
N ASP A 57 0.68 -16.67 -31.85
CA ASP A 57 1.50 -17.35 -30.85
C ASP A 57 0.83 -17.21 -29.47
N GLY A 58 0.91 -18.26 -28.67
CA GLY A 58 0.20 -18.39 -27.40
C GLY A 58 0.70 -17.40 -26.35
N THR A 59 -0.20 -16.56 -25.82
CA THR A 59 0.06 -15.72 -24.63
C THR A 59 -1.24 -15.54 -23.84
N PRO A 60 -1.19 -15.44 -22.49
CA PRO A 60 -2.37 -15.29 -21.65
C PRO A 60 -3.06 -13.94 -21.91
N VAL A 61 -4.32 -13.81 -21.49
CA VAL A 61 -5.18 -12.66 -21.76
C VAL A 61 -4.56 -11.36 -21.23
N THR A 62 -3.96 -10.57 -22.11
CA THR A 62 -3.46 -9.21 -21.85
C THR A 62 -4.51 -8.15 -22.15
N PHE A 63 -4.43 -7.05 -21.39
CA PHE A 63 -5.21 -5.80 -21.41
C PHE A 63 -5.64 -5.32 -22.82
N SER A 64 -4.79 -5.54 -23.82
CA SER A 64 -5.02 -5.19 -25.24
C SER A 64 -6.23 -5.88 -25.90
N LYS A 65 -6.50 -7.16 -25.56
CA LYS A 65 -7.62 -7.92 -26.18
C LYS A 65 -9.01 -7.47 -25.74
N PHE A 66 -9.13 -6.73 -24.63
CA PHE A 66 -10.41 -6.19 -24.16
C PHE A 66 -10.83 -4.90 -24.93
N GLU A 67 -9.87 -4.13 -25.43
CA GLU A 67 -10.13 -2.87 -26.13
C GLU A 67 -10.31 -3.01 -27.65
N GLU A 68 -9.60 -3.93 -28.30
CA GLU A 68 -9.59 -4.03 -29.76
C GLU A 68 -10.96 -4.46 -30.34
N LYS A 69 -11.71 -5.28 -29.60
CA LYS A 69 -13.08 -5.67 -29.95
C LYS A 69 -14.12 -4.59 -29.64
N LYS A 70 -13.74 -3.55 -28.89
CA LYS A 70 -14.58 -2.42 -28.46
C LYS A 70 -14.63 -1.30 -29.49
N ASN A 71 -13.62 -1.16 -30.36
CA ASN A 71 -13.41 0.05 -31.17
C ASN A 71 -14.25 0.13 -32.47
N ILE A 72 -14.53 -1.00 -33.13
CA ILE A 72 -15.14 -0.99 -34.48
C ILE A 72 -16.68 -0.80 -34.46
N GLU A 73 -17.38 -1.39 -33.49
CA GLU A 73 -18.85 -1.26 -33.35
C GLU A 73 -19.25 0.11 -32.73
N LYS A 74 -18.32 0.71 -31.98
CA LYS A 74 -18.50 1.95 -31.24
C LYS A 74 -18.57 3.19 -32.13
N GLY A 75 -17.76 3.27 -33.19
CA GLY A 75 -17.66 4.46 -34.05
C GLY A 75 -19.00 4.95 -34.63
N ARG A 76 -19.96 4.04 -34.85
CA ARG A 76 -21.26 4.35 -35.49
C ARG A 76 -22.37 4.77 -34.50
N ARG A 77 -22.30 4.33 -33.23
CA ARG A 77 -23.19 4.79 -32.13
C ARG A 77 -22.67 6.06 -31.44
N ILE A 78 -21.36 6.30 -31.48
CA ILE A 78 -20.68 7.46 -30.88
C ILE A 78 -21.07 8.77 -31.58
N TYR A 79 -21.19 8.80 -32.91
CA TYR A 79 -21.56 10.02 -33.64
C TYR A 79 -22.97 10.52 -33.27
N THR A 80 -23.91 9.61 -32.99
CA THR A 80 -25.31 9.93 -32.67
C THR A 80 -25.50 10.46 -31.25
N MET A 81 -24.81 9.92 -30.25
CA MET A 81 -24.87 10.45 -28.87
C MET A 81 -24.12 11.78 -28.74
N ARG A 82 -23.00 11.96 -29.45
CA ARG A 82 -22.23 13.21 -29.47
C ARG A 82 -23.05 14.41 -29.95
N ARG A 83 -23.95 14.20 -30.93
CA ARG A 83 -24.82 15.24 -31.50
C ARG A 83 -26.04 15.56 -30.62
N LEU A 84 -26.52 14.61 -29.82
CA LEU A 84 -27.69 14.79 -28.96
C LEU A 84 -27.37 15.46 -27.62
N PHE A 85 -26.16 15.25 -27.06
CA PHE A 85 -25.83 15.76 -25.73
C PHE A 85 -24.89 16.98 -25.69
N TRP A 86 -24.04 17.18 -26.71
CA TRP A 86 -22.92 18.14 -26.59
C TRP A 86 -22.90 19.27 -27.63
N GLY A 87 -23.86 19.28 -28.56
CA GLY A 87 -23.93 20.27 -29.64
C GLY A 87 -22.73 20.23 -30.59
N SER A 88 -22.87 20.83 -31.77
CA SER A 88 -21.72 21.03 -32.66
C SER A 88 -20.76 22.04 -32.03
N PRO A 89 -19.42 21.84 -32.12
CA PRO A 89 -18.48 22.83 -31.64
C PRO A 89 -18.67 24.11 -32.46
N SER A 90 -19.08 25.19 -31.79
CA SER A 90 -19.06 26.52 -32.38
C SER A 90 -17.65 27.08 -32.21
N SER A 91 -16.94 27.29 -33.32
CA SER A 91 -15.56 27.77 -33.30
C SER A 91 -15.47 29.11 -32.56
N PRO A 92 -14.60 29.25 -31.55
CA PRO A 92 -14.31 30.54 -30.95
C PRO A 92 -13.61 31.46 -31.97
N LYS A 93 -13.68 32.78 -31.75
CA LYS A 93 -12.90 33.73 -32.55
C LYS A 93 -11.41 33.40 -32.43
N PRO A 94 -10.62 33.43 -33.52
CA PRO A 94 -9.25 32.92 -33.56
C PRO A 94 -8.30 33.62 -32.56
N GLU A 95 -8.45 34.92 -32.32
CA GLU A 95 -7.65 35.65 -31.32
C GLU A 95 -7.90 35.19 -29.87
N ILE A 96 -9.16 34.92 -29.53
CA ILE A 96 -9.54 34.45 -28.19
C ILE A 96 -9.03 33.02 -27.99
N HIS A 97 -9.08 32.18 -29.03
CA HIS A 97 -8.55 30.81 -29.00
C HIS A 97 -7.03 30.80 -28.75
N SER A 98 -6.28 31.65 -29.46
CA SER A 98 -4.83 31.76 -29.29
C SER A 98 -4.43 32.21 -27.87
N ASN A 99 -5.14 33.20 -27.30
CA ASN A 99 -4.84 33.69 -25.96
C ASN A 99 -5.17 32.65 -24.87
N VAL A 100 -6.23 31.86 -25.04
CA VAL A 100 -6.58 30.76 -24.14
C VAL A 100 -5.49 29.69 -24.17
N LEU A 101 -5.06 29.26 -25.36
CA LEU A 101 -4.01 28.25 -25.51
C LEU A 101 -2.71 28.70 -24.83
N LYS A 102 -2.26 29.94 -25.07
CA LYS A 102 -1.05 30.49 -24.42
C LYS A 102 -1.11 30.47 -22.90
N ALA A 103 -2.27 30.72 -22.30
CA ALA A 103 -2.43 30.63 -20.85
C ALA A 103 -2.22 29.20 -20.34
N TYR A 104 -2.77 28.19 -21.04
CA TYR A 104 -2.56 26.79 -20.69
C TYR A 104 -1.12 26.32 -20.92
N GLN A 105 -0.41 26.89 -21.91
CA GLN A 105 1.01 26.61 -22.17
C GLN A 105 1.93 27.07 -21.03
N SER A 106 1.54 28.12 -20.28
CA SER A 106 2.33 28.64 -19.17
C SER A 106 2.13 27.91 -17.85
N LEU A 107 1.37 26.80 -17.84
CA LEU A 107 1.19 25.99 -16.64
C LEU A 107 2.45 25.18 -16.35
N GLU A 108 2.88 25.19 -15.09
CA GLU A 108 3.93 24.31 -14.60
C GLU A 108 3.35 22.92 -14.23
N PRO A 109 4.14 21.84 -14.36
CA PRO A 109 3.70 20.51 -13.95
C PRO A 109 3.22 20.51 -12.49
N GLY A 110 2.00 20.01 -12.26
CA GLY A 110 1.40 19.99 -10.92
C GLY A 110 0.71 21.29 -10.47
N ASP A 111 0.72 22.37 -11.27
CA ASP A 111 0.02 23.63 -10.95
C ASP A 111 -1.51 23.56 -11.16
N PHE A 112 -2.15 22.70 -10.39
CA PHE A 112 -3.61 22.57 -10.38
C PHE A 112 -4.35 23.86 -9.97
N PRO A 113 -3.89 24.65 -8.97
CA PRO A 113 -4.51 25.93 -8.65
C PRO A 113 -4.45 26.93 -9.82
N GLY A 114 -3.32 27.01 -10.53
CA GLY A 114 -3.17 27.82 -11.75
C GLY A 114 -4.13 27.37 -12.85
N PHE A 115 -4.23 26.06 -13.09
CA PHE A 115 -5.20 25.50 -14.03
C PHE A 115 -6.64 25.95 -13.72
N LEU A 116 -7.05 25.87 -12.45
CA LEU A 116 -8.39 26.30 -12.04
C LEU A 116 -8.60 27.80 -12.22
N LYS A 117 -7.57 28.62 -11.99
CA LYS A 117 -7.62 30.07 -12.23
C LYS A 117 -7.81 30.39 -13.71
N ILE A 118 -7.08 29.70 -14.59
CA ILE A 118 -7.23 29.84 -16.05
C ILE A 118 -8.61 29.36 -16.49
N LEU A 119 -9.06 28.19 -16.02
CA LEU A 119 -10.36 27.62 -16.39
C LEU A 119 -11.53 28.54 -16.01
N ARG A 120 -11.45 29.23 -14.86
CA ARG A 120 -12.48 30.19 -14.40
C ARG A 120 -12.36 31.57 -15.06
N SER A 121 -11.33 31.82 -15.86
CA SER A 121 -11.15 33.11 -16.52
C SER A 121 -12.18 33.32 -17.65
N PRO A 122 -12.58 34.57 -17.96
CA PRO A 122 -13.54 34.85 -19.03
C PRO A 122 -13.18 34.23 -20.39
N PRO A 123 -11.90 34.22 -20.83
CA PRO A 123 -11.51 33.55 -22.07
C PRO A 123 -11.81 32.04 -22.10
N SER A 124 -11.74 31.36 -20.96
CA SER A 124 -11.95 29.91 -20.82
C SER A 124 -13.38 29.52 -20.44
N GLN A 125 -14.32 30.47 -20.37
CA GLN A 125 -15.70 30.25 -19.91
C GLN A 125 -16.39 29.10 -20.64
N ARG A 126 -16.15 28.94 -21.95
CA ARG A 126 -16.72 27.81 -22.73
C ARG A 126 -16.25 26.45 -22.22
N LEU A 127 -14.97 26.31 -21.88
CA LEU A 127 -14.40 25.06 -21.34
C LEU A 127 -14.95 24.78 -19.93
N GLN A 128 -15.06 25.83 -19.10
CA GLN A 128 -15.65 25.72 -17.77
C GLN A 128 -17.11 25.26 -17.82
N SER A 129 -17.93 25.86 -18.69
CA SER A 129 -19.34 25.49 -18.86
C SER A 129 -19.47 24.04 -19.32
N ARG A 130 -18.58 23.56 -20.19
CA ARG A 130 -18.54 22.16 -20.60
C ARG A 130 -18.22 21.20 -19.46
N CYS A 131 -17.23 21.51 -18.63
CA CYS A 131 -16.92 20.72 -17.43
C CYS A 131 -18.12 20.67 -16.49
N THR A 132 -18.78 21.81 -16.29
CA THR A 132 -19.94 21.93 -15.40
C THR A 132 -21.13 21.13 -15.93
N ALA A 133 -21.45 21.27 -17.22
CA ALA A 133 -22.50 20.51 -17.87
C ALA A 133 -22.22 19.01 -17.81
N PHE A 134 -20.97 18.59 -18.03
CA PHE A 134 -20.57 17.19 -17.90
C PHE A 134 -20.80 16.64 -16.50
N LEU A 135 -20.38 17.36 -15.48
CA LEU A 135 -20.59 16.95 -14.08
C LEU A 135 -22.08 16.85 -13.74
N ASN A 136 -22.91 17.81 -14.17
CA ASN A 136 -24.35 17.78 -13.94
C ASN A 136 -25.01 16.59 -14.66
N THR A 137 -24.56 16.25 -15.88
CA THR A 137 -25.02 15.06 -16.60
C THR A 137 -24.64 13.79 -15.85
N MET A 138 -23.40 13.66 -15.40
CA MET A 138 -22.97 12.49 -14.62
C MET A 138 -23.74 12.34 -13.31
N GLU A 139 -24.05 13.45 -12.64
CA GLU A 139 -24.90 13.46 -11.45
C GLU A 139 -26.34 13.01 -11.75
N ALA A 140 -26.93 13.48 -12.85
CA ALA A 140 -28.28 13.08 -13.25
C ALA A 140 -28.41 11.61 -13.69
N TYR A 141 -27.30 11.01 -14.16
CA TYR A 141 -27.27 9.64 -14.69
C TYR A 141 -26.33 8.72 -13.90
N HIS A 142 -26.11 9.00 -12.61
CA HIS A 142 -25.19 8.21 -11.79
C HIS A 142 -25.65 6.76 -11.57
N ASP A 143 -26.94 6.45 -11.73
CA ASP A 143 -27.49 5.09 -11.65
C ASP A 143 -27.11 4.20 -12.85
N LEU A 144 -26.53 4.77 -13.91
CA LEU A 144 -26.10 3.98 -15.06
C LEU A 144 -25.01 2.98 -14.64
N PRO A 145 -24.94 1.79 -15.27
CA PRO A 145 -23.85 0.87 -15.03
C PRO A 145 -22.48 1.53 -15.19
N VAL A 146 -21.54 1.21 -14.29
CA VAL A 146 -20.21 1.85 -14.22
C VAL A 146 -19.47 1.83 -15.56
N GLN A 147 -19.68 0.81 -16.39
CA GLN A 147 -19.06 0.74 -17.72
C GLN A 147 -19.57 1.82 -18.68
N LYS A 148 -20.85 2.19 -18.61
CA LYS A 148 -21.41 3.30 -19.40
C LYS A 148 -20.90 4.64 -18.89
N GLN A 149 -20.79 4.79 -17.57
CA GLN A 149 -20.20 5.98 -16.95
C GLN A 149 -18.73 6.16 -17.37
N SER A 150 -17.95 5.08 -17.37
CA SER A 150 -16.58 5.05 -17.89
C SER A 150 -16.52 5.48 -19.36
N ASP A 151 -17.39 4.93 -20.22
CA ASP A 151 -17.43 5.33 -21.63
C ASP A 151 -17.74 6.84 -21.79
N LEU A 152 -18.66 7.41 -21.00
CA LEU A 152 -18.97 8.85 -21.02
C LEU A 152 -17.78 9.72 -20.60
N VAL A 153 -17.03 9.29 -19.57
CA VAL A 153 -15.82 10.00 -19.11
C VAL A 153 -14.72 9.96 -20.17
N GLN A 154 -14.49 8.80 -20.80
CA GLN A 154 -13.48 8.66 -21.85
C GLN A 154 -13.84 9.48 -23.10
N ASP A 155 -15.12 9.49 -23.49
CA ASP A 155 -15.61 10.33 -24.59
C ASP A 155 -15.45 11.82 -24.27
N PHE A 156 -15.68 12.22 -23.02
CA PHE A 156 -15.46 13.59 -22.57
C PHE A 156 -13.97 13.97 -22.63
N TYR A 157 -13.06 13.09 -22.19
CA TYR A 157 -11.62 13.33 -22.30
C TYR A 157 -11.16 13.51 -23.75
N GLN A 158 -11.58 12.63 -24.65
CA GLN A 158 -11.27 12.76 -26.08
C GLN A 158 -11.81 14.06 -26.66
N SER A 159 -13.06 14.41 -26.32
CA SER A 159 -13.65 15.66 -26.81
C SER A 159 -13.00 16.90 -26.21
N PHE A 160 -12.51 16.86 -24.97
CA PHE A 160 -11.85 17.99 -24.33
C PHE A 160 -10.44 18.17 -24.88
N SER A 161 -9.67 17.08 -24.98
CA SER A 161 -8.32 17.06 -25.56
C SER A 161 -8.25 17.65 -26.97
N ALA A 162 -9.28 17.42 -27.80
CA ALA A 162 -9.39 17.98 -29.15
C ALA A 162 -9.37 19.53 -29.20
N HIS A 163 -9.56 20.25 -28.09
CA HIS A 163 -9.43 21.72 -28.03
C HIS A 163 -7.98 22.18 -27.93
N PHE A 164 -7.08 21.26 -27.59
CA PHE A 164 -5.66 21.51 -27.35
C PHE A 164 -4.81 20.83 -28.42
N SER A 165 -5.39 20.41 -29.55
CA SER A 165 -4.66 19.74 -30.64
C SER A 165 -3.54 20.58 -31.25
N ASP A 166 -3.61 21.90 -31.08
CA ASP A 166 -2.59 22.84 -31.55
C ASP A 166 -1.39 22.96 -30.59
N LEU A 167 -1.47 22.33 -29.39
CA LEU A 167 -0.38 22.31 -28.42
C LEU A 167 0.53 21.09 -28.61
N PRO A 168 1.81 21.19 -28.22
CA PRO A 168 2.69 20.04 -28.08
C PRO A 168 2.09 18.96 -27.16
N GLU A 169 2.27 17.70 -27.53
CA GLU A 169 1.72 16.53 -26.80
C GLU A 169 2.00 16.53 -25.29
N PRO A 170 3.22 16.85 -24.79
CA PRO A 170 3.47 16.90 -23.34
C PRO A 170 2.61 17.93 -22.60
N GLN A 171 2.31 19.08 -23.24
CA GLN A 171 1.46 20.11 -22.65
C GLN A 171 -0.01 19.69 -22.66
N VAL A 172 -0.44 18.97 -23.71
CA VAL A 172 -1.78 18.38 -23.75
C VAL A 172 -1.95 17.39 -22.60
N HIS A 173 -0.98 16.49 -22.38
CA HIS A 173 -1.01 15.53 -21.28
C HIS A 173 -1.15 16.24 -19.92
N GLN A 174 -0.36 17.27 -19.67
CA GLN A 174 -0.43 18.05 -18.43
C GLN A 174 -1.79 18.73 -18.22
N VAL A 175 -2.38 19.34 -19.25
CA VAL A 175 -3.72 19.93 -19.16
C VAL A 175 -4.78 18.85 -18.88
N MET A 176 -4.64 17.69 -19.53
CA MET A 176 -5.55 16.57 -19.34
C MET A 176 -5.45 15.96 -17.94
N GLU A 177 -4.26 15.90 -17.34
CA GLU A 177 -4.08 15.50 -15.94
C GLU A 177 -4.83 16.44 -14.98
N HIS A 178 -4.71 17.75 -15.17
CA HIS A 178 -5.48 18.70 -14.37
C HIS A 178 -7.00 18.56 -14.57
N LEU A 179 -7.44 18.27 -15.80
CA LEU A 179 -8.84 17.96 -16.09
C LEU A 179 -9.31 16.70 -15.37
N GLU A 180 -8.54 15.61 -15.45
CA GLU A 180 -8.83 14.34 -14.77
C GLU A 180 -9.00 14.58 -13.27
N LYS A 181 -8.07 15.32 -12.66
CA LYS A 181 -8.14 15.69 -11.25
C LYS A 181 -9.42 16.45 -10.90
N LEU A 182 -9.82 17.43 -11.72
CA LEU A 182 -11.05 18.19 -11.50
C LEU A 182 -12.30 17.31 -11.59
N ILE A 183 -12.42 16.53 -12.66
CA ILE A 183 -13.61 15.71 -12.94
C ILE A 183 -13.71 14.58 -11.93
N MET A 184 -12.66 13.78 -11.79
CA MET A 184 -12.70 12.56 -10.99
C MET A 184 -12.77 12.83 -9.49
N THR A 185 -12.23 13.96 -9.00
CA THR A 185 -12.42 14.34 -7.59
C THR A 185 -13.89 14.53 -7.22
N ARG A 186 -14.72 15.00 -8.17
CA ARG A 186 -16.17 15.17 -7.96
C ARG A 186 -16.95 13.90 -8.24
N LEU A 187 -16.56 13.14 -9.26
CA LEU A 187 -17.25 11.92 -9.64
C LEU A 187 -16.98 10.73 -8.71
N HIS A 188 -15.86 10.72 -7.99
CA HIS A 188 -15.42 9.60 -7.16
C HIS A 188 -16.53 9.04 -6.25
N LYS A 189 -17.34 9.89 -5.62
CA LYS A 189 -18.43 9.48 -4.72
C LYS A 189 -19.52 8.64 -5.40
N TRP A 190 -19.64 8.74 -6.72
CA TRP A 190 -20.62 8.00 -7.50
C TRP A 190 -19.98 6.79 -8.17
N VAL A 191 -18.79 6.94 -8.74
CA VAL A 191 -18.22 5.89 -9.62
C VAL A 191 -17.29 4.90 -8.95
N PHE A 192 -16.75 5.20 -7.76
CA PHE A 192 -15.83 4.32 -7.06
C PHE A 192 -16.60 3.23 -6.31
N CYS A 193 -16.26 1.95 -6.52
CA CYS A 193 -16.95 0.81 -5.92
C CYS A 193 -18.48 0.86 -6.13
N HIS A 194 -18.90 1.09 -7.38
CA HIS A 194 -20.29 1.29 -7.77
C HIS A 194 -21.13 0.00 -7.62
N ASP A 195 -22.37 0.11 -7.16
CA ASP A 195 -23.28 -1.03 -6.87
C ASP A 195 -23.57 -1.95 -8.06
N SER A 196 -23.36 -1.46 -9.28
CA SER A 196 -23.55 -2.25 -10.52
C SER A 196 -22.43 -3.26 -10.81
N CYS A 197 -21.39 -3.36 -9.99
CA CYS A 197 -20.26 -4.28 -10.18
C CYS A 197 -19.94 -5.07 -8.90
N ASP A 198 -19.14 -6.12 -9.03
CA ASP A 198 -18.74 -7.00 -7.92
C ASP A 198 -17.46 -6.54 -7.22
N ASP A 199 -17.03 -5.29 -7.42
CA ASP A 199 -15.75 -4.75 -6.93
C ASP A 199 -15.59 -4.95 -5.40
N GLU A 200 -16.63 -4.68 -4.59
CA GLU A 200 -16.62 -4.88 -3.13
C GLU A 200 -16.39 -6.36 -2.75
N GLN A 201 -17.10 -7.27 -3.43
CA GLN A 201 -16.97 -8.70 -3.18
C GLN A 201 -15.56 -9.20 -3.54
N ARG A 202 -14.98 -8.66 -4.62
CA ARG A 202 -13.61 -8.97 -5.04
C ARG A 202 -12.59 -8.39 -4.06
N ASP A 203 -12.82 -7.19 -3.55
CA ASP A 203 -12.00 -6.59 -2.49
C ASP A 203 -11.98 -7.44 -1.22
N LEU A 204 -13.15 -7.86 -0.73
CA LEU A 204 -13.24 -8.73 0.46
C LEU A 204 -12.53 -10.07 0.24
N THR A 205 -12.67 -10.65 -0.96
CA THR A 205 -12.01 -11.92 -1.31
C THR A 205 -10.49 -11.76 -1.33
N LEU A 206 -9.98 -10.74 -2.00
CA LEU A 206 -8.55 -10.44 -2.09
C LEU A 206 -7.96 -10.09 -0.72
N GLN A 207 -8.66 -9.28 0.08
CA GLN A 207 -8.22 -8.90 1.43
C GLN A 207 -8.09 -10.12 2.35
N ARG A 208 -9.09 -11.02 2.35
CA ARG A 208 -9.05 -12.28 3.12
C ARG A 208 -7.91 -13.17 2.64
N ARG A 209 -7.71 -13.23 1.32
CA ARG A 209 -6.62 -13.99 0.72
C ARG A 209 -5.26 -13.48 1.18
N ILE A 210 -4.98 -12.18 1.06
CA ILE A 210 -3.73 -11.57 1.54
C ILE A 210 -3.54 -11.84 3.04
N ARG A 211 -4.59 -11.65 3.85
CA ARG A 211 -4.54 -11.91 5.30
C ARG A 211 -4.17 -13.35 5.63
N SER A 212 -4.67 -14.32 4.87
CA SER A 212 -4.35 -15.75 5.06
C SER A 212 -2.89 -16.09 4.72
N LEU A 213 -2.20 -15.22 3.97
CA LEU A 213 -0.82 -15.38 3.53
C LEU A 213 0.17 -14.53 4.35
N ASN A 214 -0.24 -13.95 5.48
CA ASN A 214 0.64 -13.09 6.29
C ASN A 214 1.88 -13.83 6.85
N TRP A 215 1.82 -15.16 6.91
CA TRP A 215 2.94 -16.01 7.32
C TRP A 215 4.09 -16.07 6.30
N VAL A 216 3.87 -15.67 5.05
CA VAL A 216 4.91 -15.67 4.02
C VAL A 216 6.05 -14.72 4.41
N THR A 217 7.28 -15.22 4.26
CA THR A 217 8.52 -14.49 4.58
C THR A 217 9.24 -14.04 3.30
N PRO A 218 10.11 -13.01 3.37
CA PRO A 218 10.90 -12.57 2.21
C PRO A 218 11.68 -13.70 1.56
N GLU A 219 12.23 -14.62 2.36
CA GLU A 219 13.06 -15.73 1.89
C GLU A 219 12.25 -16.77 1.10
N MET A 220 10.96 -16.95 1.39
CA MET A 220 10.07 -17.85 0.63
C MET A 220 9.72 -17.31 -0.76
N LEU A 221 9.90 -16.01 -0.97
CA LEU A 221 9.67 -15.30 -2.24
C LEU A 221 10.98 -14.93 -2.95
N ASP A 222 12.12 -15.41 -2.44
CA ASP A 222 13.47 -15.07 -2.92
C ASP A 222 13.71 -13.54 -2.99
N VAL A 223 13.13 -12.77 -2.06
CA VAL A 223 13.29 -11.31 -2.03
C VAL A 223 14.65 -10.94 -1.41
N PRO A 224 15.49 -10.16 -2.11
CA PRO A 224 16.72 -9.62 -1.53
C PRO A 224 16.39 -8.75 -0.31
N PHE A 225 16.86 -9.17 0.86
CA PHE A 225 16.60 -8.47 2.12
C PHE A 225 17.93 -8.09 2.77
N PRO A 226 18.14 -6.83 3.17
CA PRO A 226 19.40 -6.40 3.76
C PRO A 226 19.69 -7.16 5.05
N ASP A 227 20.93 -7.61 5.18
CA ASP A 227 21.38 -8.40 6.31
C ASP A 227 21.29 -7.57 7.60
N ARG A 228 20.76 -8.15 8.68
CA ARG A 228 20.45 -7.49 9.97
C ARG A 228 21.63 -6.79 10.66
N LYS A 229 22.85 -6.97 10.13
CA LYS A 229 24.08 -6.34 10.61
C LYS A 229 24.23 -4.89 10.16
N SER A 230 23.47 -4.47 9.15
CA SER A 230 23.29 -3.06 8.83
C SER A 230 22.41 -2.43 9.92
N GLY A 231 22.84 -1.29 10.50
CA GLY A 231 22.16 -0.62 11.62
C GLY A 231 20.76 -0.06 11.32
N VAL A 232 20.09 -0.54 10.27
CA VAL A 232 18.72 -0.18 9.90
C VAL A 232 17.76 -0.96 10.81
N THR A 233 17.17 -0.26 11.76
CA THR A 233 16.27 -0.83 12.79
C THR A 233 14.84 -1.11 12.30
N GLY A 234 14.53 -0.85 11.02
CA GLY A 234 13.19 -0.98 10.43
C GLY A 234 13.10 -1.89 9.21
N ASP A 235 11.89 -2.22 8.79
CA ASP A 235 11.63 -2.90 7.52
C ASP A 235 12.01 -1.94 6.36
N PRO A 236 12.95 -2.32 5.47
CA PRO A 236 13.40 -1.45 4.37
C PRO A 236 12.26 -1.09 3.41
N PHE A 237 11.20 -1.90 3.35
CA PHE A 237 10.05 -1.67 2.48
C PHE A 237 8.94 -0.85 3.14
N LEU A 238 9.13 -0.34 4.36
CA LEU A 238 8.09 0.41 5.09
C LEU A 238 7.55 1.62 4.31
N LEU A 239 8.42 2.33 3.58
CA LEU A 239 8.01 3.46 2.75
C LEU A 239 7.13 3.02 1.57
N ALA A 240 7.48 1.89 0.94
CA ALA A 240 6.68 1.29 -0.12
C ALA A 240 5.31 0.82 0.39
N ILE A 241 5.29 0.14 1.56
CA ILE A 241 4.06 -0.28 2.26
C ILE A 241 3.15 0.92 2.53
N THR A 242 3.70 2.02 3.02
CA THR A 242 2.93 3.24 3.30
C THR A 242 2.36 3.84 2.02
N ALA A 243 3.18 3.95 0.96
CA ALA A 243 2.78 4.52 -0.32
C ALA A 243 1.63 3.75 -0.98
N ILE A 244 1.64 2.41 -0.94
CA ILE A 244 0.56 1.62 -1.54
C ILE A 244 -0.74 1.68 -0.73
N ILE A 245 -0.67 1.83 0.60
CA ILE A 245 -1.86 2.05 1.45
C ILE A 245 -2.52 3.39 1.13
N GLU A 246 -1.73 4.44 0.84
CA GLU A 246 -2.23 5.77 0.50
C GLU A 246 -3.07 5.83 -0.78
N VAL A 247 -2.99 4.83 -1.67
CA VAL A 247 -3.77 4.76 -2.92
C VAL A 247 -5.25 4.98 -2.64
N ASP A 248 -5.77 4.37 -1.59
CA ASP A 248 -7.20 4.44 -1.25
C ASP A 248 -7.64 5.84 -0.77
N ALA A 249 -6.71 6.63 -0.23
CA ALA A 249 -7.00 7.99 0.24
C ALA A 249 -7.09 9.02 -0.90
N LYS A 250 -6.57 8.71 -2.09
CA LYS A 250 -6.62 9.62 -3.25
C LYS A 250 -7.94 9.47 -3.99
N ARG A 251 -8.40 10.53 -4.66
CA ARG A 251 -9.66 10.51 -5.44
C ARG A 251 -9.44 10.50 -6.95
N ALA A 252 -8.45 11.22 -7.45
CA ALA A 252 -8.14 11.22 -8.87
C ALA A 252 -7.31 9.96 -9.26
N PRO A 253 -7.60 9.31 -10.39
CA PRO A 253 -6.82 8.16 -10.89
C PRO A 253 -5.32 8.44 -10.98
N GLN A 254 -4.91 9.60 -11.48
CA GLN A 254 -3.50 10.00 -11.54
C GLN A 254 -2.83 10.08 -10.16
N ASP A 255 -3.54 10.57 -9.14
CA ASP A 255 -2.98 10.67 -7.79
C ASP A 255 -2.84 9.27 -7.18
N LYS A 256 -3.76 8.34 -7.53
CA LYS A 256 -3.66 6.92 -7.18
C LYS A 256 -2.47 6.24 -7.88
N LEU A 257 -2.28 6.49 -9.19
CA LEU A 257 -1.13 6.00 -9.95
C LEU A 257 0.18 6.55 -9.39
N ALA A 258 0.24 7.82 -9.00
CA ALA A 258 1.43 8.40 -8.37
C ALA A 258 1.80 7.69 -7.06
N CYS A 259 0.83 7.25 -6.25
CA CYS A 259 1.08 6.41 -5.07
C CYS A 259 1.66 5.03 -5.46
N VAL A 260 1.16 4.41 -6.53
CA VAL A 260 1.71 3.15 -7.06
C VAL A 260 3.15 3.36 -7.53
N SER A 261 3.43 4.42 -8.29
CA SER A 261 4.77 4.72 -8.76
C SER A 261 5.73 4.98 -7.60
N LYS A 262 5.31 5.78 -6.61
CA LYS A 262 6.09 6.02 -5.39
C LYS A 262 6.38 4.72 -4.62
N CYS A 263 5.42 3.80 -4.54
CA CYS A 263 5.65 2.48 -3.96
C CYS A 263 6.75 1.72 -4.71
N CYS A 264 6.66 1.66 -6.04
CA CYS A 264 7.65 0.98 -6.87
C CYS A 264 9.05 1.63 -6.78
N HIS A 265 9.15 2.96 -6.74
CA HIS A 265 10.41 3.66 -6.50
C HIS A 265 11.05 3.29 -5.17
N HIS A 266 10.27 3.28 -4.08
CA HIS A 266 10.77 2.85 -2.77
C HIS A 266 11.20 1.37 -2.74
N ILE A 267 10.58 0.51 -3.56
CA ILE A 267 11.05 -0.88 -3.73
C ILE A 267 12.42 -0.90 -4.41
N PHE A 268 12.62 -0.16 -5.50
CA PHE A 268 13.93 -0.09 -6.16
C PHE A 268 15.01 0.49 -5.25
N GLU A 269 14.70 1.54 -4.48
CA GLU A 269 15.59 2.10 -3.47
C GLU A 269 15.98 1.05 -2.41
N ALA A 270 15.01 0.30 -1.89
CA ALA A 270 15.26 -0.76 -0.93
C ALA A 270 16.14 -1.90 -1.50
N LEU A 271 15.87 -2.31 -2.74
CA LEU A 271 16.64 -3.36 -3.41
C LEU A 271 18.08 -2.93 -3.74
N ALA A 272 18.28 -1.66 -4.11
CA ALA A 272 19.59 -1.08 -4.35
C ALA A 272 20.46 -1.00 -3.08
N LEU A 273 19.84 -0.97 -1.88
CA LEU A 273 20.55 -1.03 -0.61
C LEU A 273 20.96 -2.46 -0.22
N SER A 274 20.20 -3.47 -0.67
CA SER A 274 20.47 -4.88 -0.37
C SER A 274 21.43 -5.55 -1.36
N ASN A 275 21.47 -5.10 -2.62
CA ASN A 275 22.27 -5.69 -3.69
C ASN A 275 23.30 -4.69 -4.23
N SER A 276 24.50 -5.19 -4.54
CA SER A 276 25.54 -4.40 -5.23
C SER A 276 25.23 -4.19 -6.73
N GLU A 277 24.26 -4.92 -7.28
CA GLU A 277 23.85 -4.86 -8.68
C GLU A 277 22.45 -4.25 -8.82
N PRO A 278 22.13 -3.59 -9.95
CA PRO A 278 20.79 -3.08 -10.23
C PRO A 278 19.75 -4.21 -10.14
N ALA A 279 18.65 -3.97 -9.43
CA ALA A 279 17.57 -4.95 -9.28
C ALA A 279 17.03 -5.39 -10.65
N ASN A 280 16.94 -6.71 -10.86
CA ASN A 280 16.32 -7.25 -12.06
C ASN A 280 14.77 -7.21 -11.93
N ALA A 281 14.06 -7.55 -13.00
CA ALA A 281 12.59 -7.52 -13.02
C ALA A 281 11.93 -8.54 -12.06
N ASP A 282 12.57 -9.69 -11.85
CA ASP A 282 12.06 -10.75 -10.98
C ASP A 282 12.23 -10.35 -9.50
N ASP A 283 13.38 -9.77 -9.12
CA ASP A 283 13.63 -9.21 -7.79
C ASP A 283 12.58 -8.14 -7.44
N PHE A 284 12.30 -7.25 -8.39
CA PHE A 284 11.29 -6.21 -8.26
C PHE A 284 9.88 -6.79 -8.07
N LEU A 285 9.49 -7.76 -8.91
CA LEU A 285 8.15 -8.35 -8.84
C LEU A 285 7.95 -9.12 -7.53
N SER A 286 8.94 -9.91 -7.09
CA SER A 286 8.92 -10.62 -5.81
C SER A 286 8.83 -9.65 -4.63
N ALA A 287 9.60 -8.57 -4.65
CA ALA A 287 9.52 -7.52 -3.63
C ALA A 287 8.16 -6.82 -3.62
N LEU A 288 7.57 -6.55 -4.80
CA LEU A 288 6.23 -5.97 -4.91
C LEU A 288 5.16 -6.90 -4.33
N VAL A 289 5.23 -8.21 -4.61
CA VAL A 289 4.35 -9.21 -4.01
C VAL A 289 4.49 -9.19 -2.49
N TYR A 290 5.71 -9.18 -1.97
CA TYR A 290 5.97 -9.09 -0.53
C TYR A 290 5.36 -7.81 0.08
N VAL A 291 5.56 -6.65 -0.55
CA VAL A 291 4.99 -5.37 -0.10
C VAL A 291 3.46 -5.44 -0.05
N LEU A 292 2.81 -6.01 -1.07
CA LEU A 292 1.36 -6.17 -1.08
C LEU A 292 0.87 -7.12 0.03
N LEU A 293 1.59 -8.21 0.27
CA LEU A 293 1.26 -9.16 1.34
C LEU A 293 1.34 -8.52 2.73
N LYS A 294 2.36 -7.67 2.97
CA LYS A 294 2.52 -6.96 4.24
C LYS A 294 1.61 -5.75 4.40
N ALA A 295 1.36 -5.02 3.33
CA ALA A 295 0.51 -3.83 3.35
C ALA A 295 -0.98 -4.17 3.48
N ASN A 296 -1.43 -5.24 2.80
CA ASN A 296 -2.85 -5.57 2.61
C ASN A 296 -3.71 -4.32 2.28
N PRO A 297 -3.44 -3.64 1.14
CA PRO A 297 -4.02 -2.34 0.86
C PRO A 297 -5.56 -2.38 0.86
N PRO A 298 -6.23 -1.38 1.46
CA PRO A 298 -7.69 -1.35 1.50
C PRO A 298 -8.27 -1.18 0.10
N ARG A 299 -9.33 -1.94 -0.20
CA ARG A 299 -10.09 -1.84 -1.45
C ARG A 299 -9.21 -1.92 -2.72
N LEU A 300 -8.18 -2.76 -2.69
CA LEU A 300 -7.16 -2.83 -3.75
C LEU A 300 -7.76 -3.13 -5.13
N HIS A 301 -8.71 -4.05 -5.22
CA HIS A 301 -9.38 -4.39 -6.47
C HIS A 301 -10.19 -3.20 -7.00
N SER A 302 -11.02 -2.56 -6.15
CA SER A 302 -11.77 -1.35 -6.54
C SER A 302 -10.83 -0.23 -7.02
N ASN A 303 -9.71 -0.01 -6.33
CA ASN A 303 -8.72 0.99 -6.72
C ASN A 303 -8.12 0.73 -8.11
N MET A 304 -7.75 -0.53 -8.40
CA MET A 304 -7.24 -0.91 -9.72
C MET A 304 -8.30 -0.77 -10.81
N GLN A 305 -9.52 -1.25 -10.57
CA GLN A 305 -10.62 -1.14 -11.53
C GLN A 305 -11.01 0.32 -11.80
N TYR A 306 -10.99 1.16 -10.77
CA TYR A 306 -11.24 2.59 -10.90
C TYR A 306 -10.19 3.27 -11.80
N ILE A 307 -8.91 2.97 -11.58
CA ILE A 307 -7.83 3.44 -12.44
C ILE A 307 -8.03 2.98 -13.89
N ILE A 308 -8.34 1.71 -14.12
CA ILE A 308 -8.57 1.15 -15.46
C ILE A 308 -9.76 1.83 -16.17
N ARG A 309 -10.85 2.08 -15.45
CA ARG A 309 -12.10 2.61 -16.03
C ARG A 309 -12.03 4.12 -16.32
N PHE A 310 -11.35 4.89 -15.47
CA PHE A 310 -11.44 6.35 -15.46
C PHE A 310 -10.11 7.09 -15.61
N GLY A 311 -8.99 6.37 -15.60
CA GLY A 311 -7.68 6.94 -15.85
C GLY A 311 -7.51 7.39 -17.29
N LEU A 312 -6.62 8.36 -17.49
CA LEU A 312 -6.19 8.79 -18.82
C LEU A 312 -5.43 7.66 -19.55
N PRO A 313 -5.77 7.34 -20.81
CA PRO A 313 -5.13 6.25 -21.55
C PRO A 313 -3.60 6.38 -21.65
N HIS A 314 -3.08 7.60 -21.86
CA HIS A 314 -1.63 7.81 -21.99
C HIS A 314 -0.87 7.54 -20.69
N SER A 315 -1.48 7.77 -19.52
CA SER A 315 -0.87 7.48 -18.22
C SER A 315 -0.81 5.98 -17.90
N LEU A 316 -1.69 5.18 -18.53
CA LEU A 316 -1.79 3.73 -18.32
C LEU A 316 -1.05 2.90 -19.38
N MET A 317 -1.04 3.36 -20.62
CA MET A 317 -0.51 2.60 -21.76
C MET A 317 0.94 2.94 -22.09
N ALA A 318 1.50 3.99 -21.51
CA ALA A 318 2.85 4.45 -21.80
C ALA A 318 3.60 4.89 -20.54
N GLY A 319 4.93 4.89 -20.65
CA GLY A 319 5.82 5.37 -19.61
C GLY A 319 5.93 4.45 -18.39
N GLU A 320 6.57 5.01 -17.36
CA GLU A 320 6.89 4.30 -16.12
C GLU A 320 5.64 3.91 -15.32
N SER A 321 4.64 4.80 -15.24
CA SER A 321 3.40 4.53 -14.48
C SER A 321 2.61 3.34 -15.05
N GLY A 322 2.56 3.19 -16.38
CA GLY A 322 1.95 2.03 -17.03
C GLY A 322 2.69 0.72 -16.75
N TYR A 323 4.03 0.76 -16.74
CA TYR A 323 4.86 -0.38 -16.36
C TYR A 323 4.61 -0.81 -14.90
N PHE A 324 4.60 0.13 -13.96
CA PHE A 324 4.33 -0.16 -12.54
C PHE A 324 2.91 -0.66 -12.31
N PHE A 325 1.91 -0.08 -12.96
CA PHE A 325 0.53 -0.54 -12.85
C PHE A 325 0.33 -1.95 -13.43
N THR A 326 1.06 -2.29 -14.50
CA THR A 326 1.06 -3.64 -15.07
C THR A 326 1.68 -4.63 -14.08
N ASN A 327 2.81 -4.29 -13.46
CA ASN A 327 3.44 -5.14 -12.44
C ASN A 327 2.56 -5.30 -11.19
N LEU A 328 1.87 -4.25 -10.75
CA LEU A 328 0.86 -4.35 -9.70
C LEU A 328 -0.24 -5.35 -10.06
N SER A 329 -0.72 -5.30 -11.31
CA SER A 329 -1.73 -6.23 -11.81
C SER A 329 -1.23 -7.68 -11.83
N CYS A 330 0.03 -7.89 -12.25
CA CYS A 330 0.68 -9.19 -12.20
C CYS A 330 0.82 -9.71 -10.76
N ALA A 331 1.28 -8.86 -9.84
CA ALA A 331 1.48 -9.22 -8.43
C ALA A 331 0.16 -9.60 -7.74
N VAL A 332 -0.93 -8.87 -7.99
CA VAL A 332 -2.26 -9.22 -7.47
C VAL A 332 -2.75 -10.55 -8.03
N ALA A 333 -2.61 -10.76 -9.34
CA ALA A 333 -2.99 -12.03 -9.97
C ALA A 333 -2.16 -13.23 -9.46
N PHE A 334 -0.89 -12.99 -9.15
CA PHE A 334 -0.02 -13.98 -8.50
C PHE A 334 -0.53 -14.33 -7.10
N ILE A 335 -0.83 -13.33 -6.25
CA ILE A 335 -1.36 -13.55 -4.89
C ILE A 335 -2.69 -14.33 -4.89
N GLU A 336 -3.59 -14.03 -5.84
CA GLU A 336 -4.85 -14.76 -6.00
C GLU A 336 -4.64 -16.26 -6.24
N LYS A 337 -3.57 -16.63 -6.97
CA LYS A 337 -3.28 -18.01 -7.40
C LYS A 337 -2.13 -18.69 -6.65
N LEU A 338 -1.52 -17.99 -5.69
CA LEU A 338 -0.32 -18.45 -4.98
C LEU A 338 -0.54 -19.82 -4.33
N ASP A 339 0.37 -20.76 -4.57
CA ASP A 339 0.32 -22.11 -4.00
C ASP A 339 1.66 -22.49 -3.35
N GLY A 340 1.70 -23.68 -2.73
CA GLY A 340 2.93 -24.20 -2.12
C GLY A 340 4.12 -24.24 -3.07
N PRO A 341 3.97 -24.82 -4.29
CA PRO A 341 5.04 -24.84 -5.28
C PRO A 341 5.60 -23.45 -5.63
N SER A 342 4.75 -22.42 -5.69
CA SER A 342 5.19 -21.04 -5.95
C SER A 342 6.08 -20.44 -4.85
N LEU A 343 6.10 -21.05 -3.66
CA LEU A 343 6.94 -20.67 -2.52
C LEU A 343 8.05 -21.69 -2.22
N ASN A 344 8.31 -22.63 -3.14
CA ASN A 344 9.22 -23.76 -2.91
C ASN A 344 8.84 -24.64 -1.70
N LEU A 345 7.53 -24.77 -1.41
CA LEU A 345 6.98 -25.59 -0.32
C LEU A 345 6.23 -26.81 -0.84
N SER A 346 6.22 -27.88 -0.05
CA SER A 346 5.31 -29.01 -0.32
C SER A 346 3.84 -28.60 -0.08
N PRO A 347 2.86 -29.27 -0.71
CA PRO A 347 1.44 -29.01 -0.46
C PRO A 347 1.06 -29.15 1.02
N GLU A 348 1.68 -30.11 1.71
CA GLU A 348 1.46 -30.39 3.14
C GLU A 348 2.02 -29.27 4.03
N GLU A 349 3.19 -28.72 3.67
CA GLU A 349 3.79 -27.56 4.34
C GLU A 349 2.91 -26.32 4.19
N PHE A 350 2.48 -26.06 2.96
CA PHE A 350 1.62 -24.93 2.64
C PHE A 350 0.28 -25.00 3.38
N GLU A 351 -0.38 -26.16 3.37
CA GLU A 351 -1.63 -26.38 4.11
C GLU A 351 -1.42 -26.24 5.62
N GLY A 352 -0.30 -26.74 6.15
CA GLY A 352 0.09 -26.56 7.55
C GLY A 352 0.22 -25.09 7.97
N TYR A 353 0.76 -24.22 7.10
CA TYR A 353 0.81 -22.78 7.35
C TYR A 353 -0.58 -22.12 7.23
N MET A 354 -1.37 -22.48 6.22
CA MET A 354 -2.72 -21.94 6.01
C MET A 354 -3.67 -22.28 7.17
N LEU A 355 -3.57 -23.49 7.72
CA LEU A 355 -4.32 -23.94 8.90
C LEU A 355 -3.72 -23.44 10.23
N HIS A 356 -2.67 -22.61 10.20
CA HIS A 356 -1.97 -22.08 11.36
C HIS A 356 -1.37 -23.16 12.29
N GLN A 357 -1.16 -24.37 11.77
CA GLN A 357 -0.54 -25.49 12.48
C GLN A 357 0.99 -25.38 12.49
N ARG A 358 1.55 -24.62 11.54
CA ARG A 358 2.99 -24.31 11.45
C ARG A 358 3.19 -22.79 11.51
N ALA A 359 4.26 -22.37 12.18
CA ALA A 359 4.71 -20.98 12.20
C ALA A 359 6.06 -20.89 11.48
N PRO A 360 6.30 -19.85 10.65
CA PRO A 360 7.60 -19.65 10.04
C PRO A 360 8.68 -19.59 11.13
N SER A 361 9.87 -20.11 10.84
CA SER A 361 11.00 -20.19 11.77
C SER A 361 11.39 -18.84 12.40
N THR A 362 11.12 -17.73 11.72
CA THR A 362 11.27 -16.35 12.22
C THR A 362 10.26 -15.98 13.31
N GLY A 363 9.04 -16.53 13.26
CA GLY A 363 8.00 -16.39 14.29
C GLY A 363 8.35 -17.14 15.58
N HIS A 364 9.06 -18.27 15.48
CA HIS A 364 9.60 -18.98 16.63
C HIS A 364 10.61 -18.12 17.40
N ARG A 365 11.50 -17.38 16.71
CA ARG A 365 12.42 -16.44 17.37
C ARG A 365 11.70 -15.29 18.05
N ARG A 366 10.69 -14.66 17.44
CA ARG A 366 9.92 -13.59 18.09
C ARG A 366 9.13 -14.07 19.31
N LYS A 367 8.47 -15.24 19.22
CA LYS A 367 7.79 -15.85 20.37
C LYS A 367 8.75 -16.29 21.47
N HIS A 368 9.93 -16.80 21.09
CA HIS A 368 10.98 -17.18 22.04
C HIS A 368 11.61 -15.95 22.71
N VAL A 369 11.89 -14.89 21.95
CA VAL A 369 12.37 -13.61 22.49
C VAL A 369 11.31 -13.01 23.41
N ALA A 370 10.03 -12.96 23.01
CA ALA A 370 8.97 -12.46 23.87
C ALA A 370 8.83 -13.27 25.17
N LYS A 371 8.88 -14.60 25.10
CA LYS A 371 8.89 -15.46 26.31
C LYS A 371 10.14 -15.24 27.17
N SER A 372 11.31 -15.10 26.55
CA SER A 372 12.57 -14.84 27.26
C SER A 372 12.58 -13.47 27.92
N THR A 373 12.05 -12.44 27.25
CA THR A 373 11.88 -11.09 27.80
C THR A 373 10.86 -11.10 28.93
N GLN A 374 9.76 -11.84 28.80
CA GLN A 374 8.77 -11.98 29.87
C GLN A 374 9.37 -12.64 31.11
N HIS A 375 10.14 -13.73 30.95
CA HIS A 375 10.85 -14.37 32.04
C HIS A 375 11.86 -13.42 32.71
N LEU A 376 12.61 -12.65 31.92
CA LEU A 376 13.55 -11.66 32.45
C LEU A 376 12.84 -10.55 33.23
N LEU A 377 11.68 -10.08 32.76
CA LEU A 377 10.87 -9.09 33.46
C LEU A 377 10.32 -9.62 34.78
N GLU A 378 9.87 -10.87 34.82
CA GLU A 378 9.43 -11.53 36.06
C GLU A 378 10.59 -11.68 37.07
N GLU A 379 11.79 -12.05 36.59
CA GLU A 379 12.99 -12.13 37.43
C GLU A 379 13.41 -10.76 37.97
N LEU A 380 13.41 -9.73 37.12
CA LEU A 380 13.74 -8.35 37.53
C LEU A 380 12.72 -7.82 38.55
N LYS A 381 11.44 -8.13 38.36
CA LYS A 381 10.38 -7.75 39.29
C LYS A 381 10.58 -8.42 40.65
N ALA A 382 10.88 -9.72 40.68
CA ALA A 382 11.15 -10.44 41.93
C ALA A 382 12.39 -9.89 42.66
N ARG A 383 13.45 -9.53 41.91
CA ARG A 383 14.65 -8.89 42.50
C ARG A 383 14.34 -7.50 43.06
N GLN A 384 13.51 -6.72 42.37
CA GLN A 384 13.08 -5.41 42.85
C GLN A 384 12.28 -5.54 44.15
N GLU A 385 11.32 -6.47 44.21
CA GLU A 385 10.53 -6.73 45.41
C GLU A 385 11.39 -7.19 46.60
N SER A 386 12.40 -8.03 46.37
CA SER A 386 13.37 -8.42 47.41
C SER A 386 14.20 -7.24 47.89
N MET A 387 14.69 -6.39 46.99
CA MET A 387 15.49 -5.22 47.33
C MET A 387 14.67 -4.19 48.12
N ASP A 388 13.39 -4.00 47.78
CA ASP A 388 12.49 -3.12 48.52
C ASP A 388 12.25 -3.66 49.94
N GLN A 389 12.06 -4.97 50.10
CA GLN A 389 11.94 -5.61 51.42
C GLN A 389 13.20 -5.47 52.26
N ASP A 390 14.38 -5.67 51.67
CA ASP A 390 15.67 -5.50 52.35
C ASP A 390 15.90 -4.04 52.76
N MET A 391 15.47 -3.09 51.92
CA MET A 391 15.53 -1.65 52.23
C MET A 391 14.60 -1.29 53.39
N ASP A 392 13.37 -1.80 53.41
CA ASP A 392 12.43 -1.60 54.51
C ASP A 392 12.93 -2.21 55.83
N ALA A 393 13.53 -3.40 55.76
CA ALA A 393 14.15 -4.06 56.90
C ALA A 393 15.33 -3.23 57.45
N LEU A 394 16.21 -2.74 56.58
CA LEU A 394 17.32 -1.87 56.94
C LEU A 394 16.83 -0.55 57.56
N SER A 395 15.80 0.06 56.98
CA SER A 395 15.19 1.29 57.50
C SER A 395 14.66 1.08 58.92
N THR A 396 14.00 -0.06 59.17
CA THR A 396 13.49 -0.43 60.49
C THR A 396 14.62 -0.64 61.49
N GLN A 397 15.68 -1.34 61.09
CA GLN A 397 16.87 -1.54 61.92
C GLN A 397 17.56 -0.21 62.26
N LEU A 398 17.65 0.71 61.29
CA LEU A 398 18.24 2.04 61.51
C LEU A 398 17.44 2.85 62.52
N HIS A 399 16.10 2.81 62.46
CA HIS A 399 15.23 3.47 63.42
C HIS A 399 15.40 2.89 64.82
N GLN A 400 15.37 1.56 64.97
CA GLN A 400 15.59 0.91 66.26
C GLN A 400 16.97 1.24 66.86
N TRP A 401 18.01 1.28 66.01
CA TRP A 401 19.34 1.69 66.43
C TRP A 401 19.35 3.14 66.91
N MET A 402 18.72 4.06 66.17
CA MET A 402 18.60 5.47 66.57
C MET A 402 17.89 5.62 67.92
N GLU A 403 16.77 4.93 68.13
CA GLU A 403 16.03 4.93 69.41
C GLU A 403 16.89 4.38 70.55
N THR A 404 17.65 3.31 70.30
CA THR A 404 18.54 2.72 71.31
C THR A 404 19.65 3.71 71.68
N VAL A 405 20.29 4.35 70.70
CA VAL A 405 21.36 5.31 70.93
C VAL A 405 20.84 6.54 71.68
N THR A 406 19.68 7.08 71.30
CA THR A 406 19.06 8.21 71.99
C THR A 406 18.69 7.88 73.43
N ALA A 407 18.08 6.71 73.68
CA ALA A 407 17.77 6.26 75.04
C ALA A 407 19.03 6.10 75.91
N GLN A 408 20.13 5.57 75.36
CA GLN A 408 21.41 5.47 76.07
C GLN A 408 22.00 6.87 76.37
N LEU A 409 21.88 7.81 75.43
CA LEU A 409 22.34 9.19 75.61
C LEU A 409 21.54 9.89 76.72
N ASP A 410 20.21 9.74 76.73
CA ASP A 410 19.33 10.28 77.76
C ASP A 410 19.62 9.68 79.14
N GLN A 411 19.83 8.36 79.21
CA GLN A 411 20.18 7.67 80.44
C GLN A 411 21.53 8.16 81.00
N THR A 412 22.52 8.35 80.13
CA THR A 412 23.85 8.86 80.49
C THR A 412 23.77 10.31 80.96
N THR A 413 22.95 11.13 80.29
CA THR A 413 22.71 12.54 80.68
C THR A 413 21.99 12.64 82.02
N ALA A 414 21.01 11.78 82.28
CA ALA A 414 20.28 11.73 83.55
C ALA A 414 21.16 11.27 84.71
N THR A 415 22.02 10.26 84.49
CA THR A 415 23.01 9.83 85.49
C THR A 415 24.04 10.91 85.75
N PHE A 416 24.52 11.60 84.71
CA PHE A 416 25.40 12.75 84.89
C PHE A 416 24.75 13.87 85.70
N ALA A 417 23.48 14.20 85.43
CA ALA A 417 22.73 15.20 86.19
C ALA A 417 22.51 14.80 87.67
N LEU A 418 22.32 13.52 87.97
CA LEU A 418 22.24 13.01 89.33
C LEU A 418 23.58 13.11 90.07
N VAL A 419 24.68 12.73 89.41
CA VAL A 419 26.04 12.89 89.95
C VAL A 419 26.34 14.36 90.21
N GLN A 420 25.95 15.26 89.30
CA GLN A 420 26.16 16.69 89.47
C GLN A 420 25.32 17.27 90.62
N LYS A 421 24.09 16.80 90.82
CA LYS A 421 23.27 17.15 91.99
C LYS A 421 23.87 16.63 93.30
N GLU A 422 24.42 15.42 93.30
CA GLU A 422 25.09 14.84 94.48
C GLU A 422 26.35 15.63 94.84
N ILE A 423 27.16 16.02 93.85
CA ILE A 423 28.32 16.91 94.04
C ILE A 423 27.89 18.27 94.61
N CYS A 424 26.81 18.87 94.09
CA CYS A 424 26.26 20.12 94.62
C CYS A 424 25.68 19.97 96.04
N ALA A 425 25.06 18.84 96.37
CA ALA A 425 24.55 18.55 97.72
C ALA A 425 25.69 18.34 98.72
N GLN A 426 26.77 17.69 98.32
CA GLN A 426 27.99 17.55 99.13
C GLN A 426 28.70 18.89 99.34
N ALA A 427 28.64 19.80 98.37
CA ALA A 427 29.11 21.18 98.53
C ALA A 427 28.26 22.01 99.52
N GLN A 428 27.00 21.65 99.77
CA GLN A 428 26.15 22.29 100.79
C GLN A 428 26.37 21.73 102.21
N HIS A 429 27.12 20.64 102.37
CA HIS A 429 27.47 20.07 103.68
C HIS A 429 28.83 20.51 104.23
N PHE A 430 29.57 21.36 103.52
CA PHE A 430 30.71 22.09 104.07
C PHE A 430 30.38 23.57 104.19
N PRO A 431 30.17 24.11 105.41
CA PRO A 431 29.88 25.52 105.60
C PRO A 431 31.13 26.36 105.29
N ASN A 432 30.87 27.55 104.77
CA ASN A 432 31.80 28.69 104.66
C ASN A 432 32.95 28.62 105.69
N ALA A 433 34.15 28.35 105.20
CA ALA A 433 35.35 29.03 105.67
C ALA A 433 35.63 30.03 104.53
N GLU A 434 35.58 31.34 104.69
CA GLU A 434 36.03 32.16 105.80
C GLU A 434 35.41 33.54 105.65
N GLU A 435 34.98 34.13 106.76
CA GLU A 435 35.18 35.56 106.94
C GLU A 435 36.56 35.74 107.61
N ARG A 436 37.53 36.08 106.75
CA ARG A 436 38.97 36.39 106.92
C ARG A 436 39.79 35.42 106.06
N SER A 437 40.33 35.79 104.91
CA SER A 437 40.97 37.08 104.69
C SER A 437 41.50 37.25 103.26
N ARG A 438 41.60 38.54 102.87
CA ARG A 438 42.62 39.13 101.98
C ARG A 438 42.47 38.98 100.47
N THR A 439 41.85 40.03 99.93
CA THR A 439 42.43 41.05 99.01
C THR A 439 43.06 40.64 97.68
N SER A 440 42.72 41.48 96.68
CA SER A 440 43.51 41.87 95.48
C SER A 440 43.23 41.00 94.25
N SER A 441 42.21 41.32 93.44
CA SER A 441 42.14 42.36 92.40
C SER A 441 42.83 42.01 91.07
N ALA A 442 42.01 42.10 90.03
CA ALA A 442 42.28 42.63 88.69
C ALA A 442 42.47 41.64 87.52
N GLN A 443 41.54 41.85 86.57
CA GLN A 443 41.73 41.84 85.10
C GLN A 443 41.90 40.46 84.45
N THR A 444 41.23 40.13 83.34
CA THR A 444 40.74 40.95 82.22
C THR A 444 39.86 40.01 81.37
N ASP A 445 38.69 40.44 80.89
CA ASP A 445 37.90 39.65 79.93
C ASP A 445 37.39 40.51 78.77
N CYS A 446 37.43 39.89 77.60
CA CYS A 446 36.57 40.11 76.45
C CYS A 446 35.83 38.78 76.21
#